data_AF-A0A534C258-F1
#
_entry.id   AF-A0A534C258-F1
#
_cell.length_a   1.000
_cell.length_b   1.000
_cell.length_c   1.000
_cell.angle_alpha   90.00
_cell.angle_beta   90.00
_cell.angle_gamma   90.00
#
_symmetry.space_group_name_H-M   'P 1'
#
loop_
_entity.id
_entity.type
_entity.pdbx_description
1 polymer ?
#
loop_
_entity_poly.entity_id
_entity_poly.type
_entity_poly.pdbx_seq_one_letter_code
_entity_poly.pdbx_strand_id
1 'polypeptide(L)'
;AVYFEAQMPSGLEADPTYWQAGAALYRRGDRARNVPACVACHGPVGRGNLAAGYPVLQAQQSVYVAKQLNDYASGARYTGPNATQASRNGVMMFTIAKRLTPEEIRDVASYVQGMR
;
A
#
# COMPACT_ATOMS: atom_id res chain seq x y z
N ALA A 1 20.06 9.60 -2.65
CA ALA A 1 18.66 9.39 -2.23
C ALA A 1 18.01 10.64 -1.61
N VAL A 2 18.79 11.54 -0.99
CA VAL A 2 18.30 12.73 -0.26
C VAL A 2 17.47 13.72 -1.08
N TYR A 3 17.75 13.84 -2.39
CA TYR A 3 17.05 14.79 -3.26
C TYR A 3 15.54 14.53 -3.38
N PHE A 4 15.13 13.28 -3.60
CA PHE A 4 13.72 12.93 -3.77
C PHE A 4 12.96 12.88 -2.43
N GLU A 5 13.65 12.61 -1.33
CA GLU A 5 13.06 12.60 0.02
C GLU A 5 12.65 14.00 0.49
N ALA A 6 13.36 15.04 0.04
CA ALA A 6 13.05 16.43 0.37
C ALA A 6 11.86 17.02 -0.42
N GLN A 7 11.34 16.32 -1.43
CA GLN A 7 10.25 16.82 -2.27
C GLN A 7 8.89 16.59 -1.62
N MET A 8 7.96 17.54 -1.77
CA MET A 8 6.57 17.33 -1.36
C MET A 8 5.84 16.48 -2.41
N PRO A 9 5.16 15.39 -2.01
CA PRO A 9 4.37 14.59 -2.93
C PRO A 9 3.20 15.38 -3.53
N SER A 10 3.07 15.37 -4.86
CA SER A 10 1.88 15.83 -5.56
C SER A 10 0.84 14.69 -5.66
N GLY A 11 0.05 14.51 -4.60
CA GLY A 11 -1.04 13.53 -4.58
C GLY A 11 -2.24 13.99 -5.41
N LEU A 12 -2.85 13.05 -6.14
CA LEU A 12 -4.18 13.23 -6.73
C LEU A 12 -5.27 13.06 -5.64
N GLU A 13 -6.51 13.41 -5.95
CA GLU A 13 -7.62 13.16 -5.04
C GLU A 13 -8.01 11.68 -5.01
N ALA A 14 -8.55 11.21 -3.89
CA ALA A 14 -9.15 9.88 -3.82
C ALA A 14 -10.47 9.87 -4.58
N ASP A 15 -10.75 8.79 -5.30
CA ASP A 15 -12.03 8.62 -6.00
C ASP A 15 -13.18 8.58 -4.98
N PRO A 16 -14.18 9.48 -5.07
CA PRO A 16 -15.29 9.60 -4.12
C PRO A 16 -16.10 8.30 -3.97
N THR A 17 -16.08 7.43 -4.99
CA THR A 17 -16.80 6.16 -5.03
C THR A 17 -16.15 5.09 -4.14
N TYR A 18 -14.82 5.09 -4.05
CA TYR A 18 -14.07 3.95 -3.52
C TYR A 18 -13.36 4.23 -2.19
N TRP A 19 -13.04 5.50 -1.91
CA TRP A 19 -12.15 5.84 -0.80
C TRP A 19 -12.69 5.45 0.58
N GLN A 20 -14.01 5.40 0.78
CA GLN A 20 -14.61 5.07 2.08
C GLN A 20 -14.38 3.61 2.46
N ALA A 21 -14.57 2.69 1.50
CA ALA A 21 -14.25 1.29 1.66
C ALA A 21 -12.75 1.09 1.86
N GLY A 22 -11.93 1.80 1.07
CA GLY A 22 -10.48 1.82 1.22
C GLY A 22 -10.02 2.30 2.60
N ALA A 23 -10.63 3.37 3.12
CA ALA A 23 -10.35 3.92 4.44
C ALA A 23 -10.72 2.95 5.56
N ALA A 24 -11.85 2.27 5.43
CA ALA A 24 -12.28 1.23 6.35
C ALA A 24 -11.24 0.12 6.45
N LEU A 25 -10.83 -0.44 5.30
CA LEU A 25 -9.83 -1.51 5.24
C LEU A 25 -8.46 -1.03 5.73
N TYR A 26 -8.01 0.16 5.33
CA TYR A 26 -6.72 0.72 5.76
C TYR A 26 -6.62 0.88 7.27
N ARG A 27 -7.70 1.35 7.91
CA ARG A 27 -7.73 1.69 9.34
C ARG A 27 -8.03 0.50 10.23
N ARG A 28 -8.82 -0.47 9.77
CA ARG A 28 -9.30 -1.58 10.59
C ARG A 28 -8.76 -2.95 10.18
N GLY A 29 -8.35 -3.09 8.92
CA GLY A 29 -8.09 -4.41 8.33
C GLY A 29 -9.36 -5.27 8.30
N ASP A 30 -9.15 -6.58 8.19
CA ASP A 30 -10.19 -7.59 8.33
C ASP A 30 -9.65 -8.75 9.16
N ARG A 31 -10.12 -8.86 10.40
CA ARG A 31 -9.69 -9.90 11.33
C ARG A 31 -10.10 -11.30 10.89
N ALA A 32 -11.27 -11.47 10.26
CA ALA A 32 -11.77 -12.79 9.86
C ALA A 32 -10.85 -13.42 8.79
N ARG A 33 -10.27 -12.60 7.92
CA ARG A 33 -9.31 -13.03 6.89
C ARG A 33 -7.85 -12.89 7.31
N ASN A 34 -7.57 -12.48 8.55
CA ASN A 34 -6.23 -12.15 9.03
C ASN A 34 -5.53 -11.05 8.19
N VAL A 35 -6.28 -10.04 7.74
CA VAL A 35 -5.73 -8.83 7.13
C VAL A 35 -5.51 -7.81 8.25
N PRO A 36 -4.27 -7.52 8.68
CA PRO A 36 -4.02 -6.49 9.67
C PRO A 36 -4.37 -5.11 9.10
N ALA A 37 -4.66 -4.17 9.99
CA ALA A 37 -4.86 -2.79 9.59
C ALA A 37 -3.57 -2.20 8.98
N CYS A 38 -3.66 -1.65 7.77
CA CYS A 38 -2.51 -1.08 7.05
C CYS A 38 -1.83 0.04 7.86
N VAL A 39 -2.64 0.83 8.59
CA VAL A 39 -2.20 1.90 9.49
C VAL A 39 -1.19 1.44 10.54
N ALA A 40 -1.20 0.16 10.94
CA ALA A 40 -0.32 -0.35 11.97
C ALA A 40 1.17 -0.29 11.57
N CYS A 41 1.46 -0.42 10.26
CA CYS A 41 2.82 -0.36 9.73
C CYS A 41 3.07 0.92 8.92
N HIS A 42 2.06 1.39 8.18
CA HIS A 42 2.18 2.53 7.28
C HIS A 42 1.78 3.88 7.91
N GLY A 43 1.29 3.88 9.15
CA GLY A 43 0.91 5.08 9.88
C GLY A 43 -0.45 5.65 9.48
N PRO A 44 -1.03 6.57 10.28
CA PRO A 44 -2.42 7.03 10.11
C PRO A 44 -2.67 7.81 8.82
N VAL A 45 -1.62 8.45 8.29
CA VAL A 45 -1.63 9.23 7.05
C VAL A 45 -0.65 8.68 6.01
N GLY A 46 -0.23 7.42 6.15
CA GLY A 46 0.65 6.80 5.16
C GLY A 46 2.11 7.26 5.17
N ARG A 47 2.60 7.89 6.24
CA ARG A 47 4.00 8.34 6.33
C ARG A 47 5.01 7.21 6.56
N GLY A 48 4.55 5.97 6.75
CA GLY A 48 5.42 4.82 6.96
C GLY A 48 6.24 4.91 8.25
N ASN A 49 7.22 4.02 8.34
CA ASN A 49 8.27 4.02 9.35
C ASN A 49 9.56 3.59 8.66
N LEU A 50 10.34 4.56 8.19
CA LEU A 50 11.54 4.31 7.40
C LEU A 50 12.61 3.55 8.20
N ALA A 51 12.72 3.80 9.51
CA ALA A 51 13.65 3.07 10.39
C ALA A 51 13.30 1.57 10.48
N ALA A 52 12.02 1.21 10.39
CA ALA A 52 11.56 -0.18 10.32
C ALA A 52 11.44 -0.71 8.88
N GLY A 53 11.77 0.10 7.86
CA GLY A 53 11.65 -0.25 6.45
C GLY A 53 10.21 -0.33 5.93
N TYR A 54 9.25 0.32 6.60
CA TYR A 54 7.87 0.45 6.11
C TYR A 54 7.76 1.72 5.24
N PRO A 55 7.47 1.58 3.94
CA PRO A 55 7.53 2.70 3.01
C PRO A 55 6.40 3.71 3.25
N VAL A 56 6.67 4.95 2.83
CA VAL A 56 5.66 6.01 2.67
C VAL A 56 4.68 5.60 1.58
N LEU A 57 3.39 5.64 1.91
CA LEU A 57 2.27 5.46 0.99
C LEU A 57 1.54 6.77 0.71
N GLN A 58 1.67 7.77 1.58
CA GLN A 58 1.01 9.07 1.47
C GLN A 58 1.09 9.63 0.05
N ALA A 59 -0.05 10.02 -0.52
CA ALA A 59 -0.16 10.64 -1.84
C ALA A 59 0.36 9.78 -3.01
N GLN A 60 0.62 8.49 -2.80
CA GLN A 60 1.10 7.61 -3.87
C GLN A 60 -0.02 7.35 -4.88
N GLN A 61 0.34 7.34 -6.16
CA GLN A 61 -0.60 7.15 -7.26
C GLN A 61 -1.35 5.82 -7.12
N SER A 62 -2.68 5.86 -7.19
CA SER A 62 -3.55 4.69 -7.00
C SER A 62 -3.20 3.57 -7.99
N VAL A 63 -2.93 3.91 -9.25
CA VAL A 63 -2.48 2.95 -10.27
C VAL A 63 -1.20 2.23 -9.86
N TYR A 64 -0.26 2.94 -9.23
CA TYR A 64 0.97 2.34 -8.74
C TYR A 64 0.71 1.46 -7.52
N VAL A 65 -0.06 1.93 -6.53
CA VAL A 65 -0.41 1.16 -5.34
C VAL A 65 -1.13 -0.13 -5.71
N ALA A 66 -2.14 -0.04 -6.58
CA ALA A 66 -2.88 -1.20 -7.07
C ALA A 66 -1.96 -2.17 -7.81
N LYS A 67 -1.06 -1.67 -8.67
CA LYS A 67 -0.05 -2.51 -9.32
C LYS A 67 0.82 -3.24 -8.30
N GLN A 68 1.36 -2.52 -7.31
CA GLN A 68 2.24 -3.13 -6.31
C GLN A 68 1.52 -4.20 -5.49
N LEU A 69 0.26 -3.97 -5.09
CA LEU A 69 -0.53 -4.97 -4.36
C LEU A 69 -0.80 -6.21 -5.23
N ASN A 70 -1.11 -6.04 -6.52
CA ASN A 70 -1.26 -7.17 -7.45
C ASN A 70 0.06 -7.91 -7.69
N ASP A 71 1.18 -7.20 -7.82
CA ASP A 71 2.52 -7.79 -7.97
C ASP A 71 2.90 -8.59 -6.71
N TYR A 72 2.52 -8.11 -5.52
CA TYR A 72 2.66 -8.87 -4.28
C TYR A 72 1.75 -10.10 -4.27
N ALA A 73 0.46 -9.96 -4.56
CA ALA A 73 -0.48 -11.09 -4.51
C ALA A 73 -0.10 -12.23 -5.46
N SER A 74 0.40 -11.89 -6.66
CA SER A 74 0.86 -12.84 -7.68
C SER A 74 2.28 -13.36 -7.45
N GLY A 75 3.08 -12.69 -6.62
CA GLY A 75 4.51 -12.98 -6.46
C GLY A 75 5.41 -12.39 -7.55
N ALA A 76 4.84 -11.65 -8.52
CA ALA A 76 5.59 -11.01 -9.60
C ALA A 76 6.67 -10.04 -9.11
N ARG A 77 6.56 -9.51 -7.88
CA ARG A 77 7.59 -8.65 -7.28
C ARG A 77 8.94 -9.35 -7.01
N TYR A 78 8.94 -10.68 -7.01
CA TYR A 78 10.11 -11.52 -6.73
C TYR A 78 10.59 -12.32 -7.94
N THR A 79 9.94 -12.18 -9.09
CA THR A 79 10.23 -12.95 -10.31
C THR A 79 10.37 -12.02 -11.52
N GLY A 80 11.34 -12.29 -12.40
CA GLY A 80 11.52 -11.55 -13.65
C GLY A 80 12.61 -10.45 -13.61
N PRO A 81 12.78 -9.69 -14.70
CA PRO A 81 13.93 -8.80 -14.90
C PRO A 81 13.98 -7.61 -13.93
N ASN A 82 12.84 -7.23 -13.34
CA ASN A 82 12.74 -6.16 -12.33
C ASN A 82 12.44 -6.71 -10.93
N ALA A 83 12.70 -8.01 -10.70
CA ALA A 83 12.48 -8.64 -9.41
C ALA A 83 13.32 -7.96 -8.32
N THR A 84 12.68 -7.67 -7.20
CA THR A 84 13.38 -7.24 -5.99
C THR A 84 13.69 -8.46 -5.14
N GLN A 85 14.84 -8.47 -4.46
CA GLN A 85 15.11 -9.50 -3.47
C GLN A 85 14.01 -9.49 -2.40
N ALA A 86 13.56 -10.68 -2.00
CA ALA A 86 12.55 -10.83 -0.98
C ALA A 86 13.07 -10.28 0.36
N SER A 87 12.65 -9.07 0.72
CA SER A 87 12.85 -8.52 2.07
C SER A 87 11.81 -9.06 3.03
N ARG A 88 12.11 -9.09 4.33
CA ARG A 88 11.13 -9.51 5.37
C ARG A 88 9.83 -8.71 5.25
N ASN A 89 9.92 -7.40 5.03
CA ASN A 89 8.76 -6.52 4.85
C ASN A 89 8.02 -6.80 3.54
N GLY A 90 8.75 -7.13 2.48
CA GLY A 90 8.15 -7.58 1.23
C GLY A 90 7.32 -8.85 1.45
N VAL A 91 7.89 -9.88 2.09
CA VAL A 91 7.19 -11.15 2.35
C VAL A 91 5.94 -10.93 3.21
N MET A 92 5.97 -10.01 4.19
CA MET A 92 4.76 -9.60 4.91
C MET A 92 3.69 -9.04 3.97
N MET A 93 4.06 -8.12 3.07
CA MET A 93 3.13 -7.56 2.09
C MET A 93 2.62 -8.59 1.08
N PHE A 94 3.43 -9.57 0.68
CA PHE A 94 2.97 -10.73 -0.11
C PHE A 94 1.83 -11.48 0.59
N THR A 95 2.01 -11.83 1.87
CA THR A 95 0.98 -12.53 2.66
C THR A 95 -0.30 -11.72 2.81
N ILE A 96 -0.17 -10.41 3.05
CA ILE A 96 -1.32 -9.50 3.19
C ILE A 96 -2.06 -9.36 1.85
N ALA A 97 -1.33 -9.06 0.77
CA ALA A 97 -1.93 -8.80 -0.54
C ALA A 97 -2.67 -10.02 -1.10
N LYS A 98 -2.20 -11.25 -0.83
CA LYS A 98 -2.91 -12.48 -1.23
C LYS A 98 -4.30 -12.66 -0.61
N ARG A 99 -4.60 -11.93 0.46
CA ARG A 99 -5.89 -12.02 1.18
C ARG A 99 -6.88 -10.95 0.72
N LEU A 100 -6.44 -10.00 -0.10
CA LEU A 100 -7.27 -8.91 -0.61
C LEU A 100 -8.01 -9.33 -1.88
N THR A 101 -9.22 -8.81 -2.06
CA THR A 101 -9.93 -8.92 -3.35
C THR A 101 -9.47 -7.82 -4.32
N PRO A 102 -9.75 -7.96 -5.63
CA PRO A 102 -9.47 -6.89 -6.60
C PRO A 102 -10.13 -5.55 -6.25
N GLU A 103 -11.34 -5.58 -5.72
CA GLU A 103 -12.09 -4.40 -5.28
C GLU A 103 -11.39 -3.73 -4.09
N GLU A 104 -10.96 -4.51 -3.11
CA GLU A 104 -10.24 -4.01 -1.95
C GLU A 104 -8.89 -3.37 -2.33
N ILE A 105 -8.19 -3.96 -3.29
CA ILE A 105 -6.95 -3.40 -3.84
C ILE A 105 -7.23 -2.04 -4.50
N ARG A 106 -8.28 -1.94 -5.33
CA ARG A 106 -8.70 -0.67 -5.94
C ARG A 106 -9.06 0.37 -4.88
N ASP A 107 -9.86 -0.04 -3.89
CA ASP A 107 -10.42 0.86 -2.91
C ASP A 107 -9.34 1.42 -1.97
N VAL A 108 -8.43 0.57 -1.47
CA VAL A 108 -7.31 1.02 -0.64
C VAL A 108 -6.31 1.86 -1.43
N ALA A 109 -6.09 1.55 -2.71
CA ALA A 109 -5.23 2.35 -3.59
C ALA A 109 -5.80 3.75 -3.82
N SER A 110 -7.12 3.87 -4.02
CA SER A 110 -7.83 5.15 -4.09
C SER A 110 -7.67 5.94 -2.80
N TYR A 111 -7.88 5.31 -1.64
CA TYR A 111 -7.74 5.97 -0.35
C TYR A 111 -6.30 6.49 -0.10
N VAL A 112 -5.29 5.68 -0.41
CA VAL A 112 -3.87 6.03 -0.29
C VAL A 112 -3.50 7.25 -1.12
N GLN A 113 -4.02 7.34 -2.35
CA GLN A 113 -3.77 8.46 -3.25
C GLN A 113 -4.20 9.81 -2.66
N GLY A 114 -5.34 9.84 -1.95
CA GLY A 114 -5.85 11.05 -1.32
C GLY A 114 -5.29 11.38 0.06
N MET A 115 -4.36 10.59 0.61
CA MET A 115 -3.78 10.85 1.94
C MET A 115 -2.88 12.09 1.94
N ARG A 116 -3.00 12.89 3.01
CA ARG A 116 -2.19 14.08 3.29
C ARG A 116 -1.86 14.18 4.76
#